data_AF-A0A960SNX6-F1
#
_entry.id   AF-A0A960SNX6-F1
#
_cell.length_a   1.000
_cell.length_b   1.000
_cell.length_c   1.000
_cell.angle_alpha   90.00
_cell.angle_beta   90.00
_cell.angle_gamma   90.00
#
_symmetry.space_group_name_H-M   'P 1'
#
loop_
_entity.id
_entity.type
_entity.pdbx_description
1 polymer ?
#
loop_
_entity_poly.entity_id
_entity_poly.type
_entity_poly.pdbx_seq_one_letter_code
_entity_poly.pdbx_strand_id
1 'polypeptide(L)'
;FRPDEGAWERVTVLDEAGRDWAAGPVLGVAVGADGAEWVATPAGLVQRQSGRTTCYTPAEGLPLLDCNCLATGPAGALWIGTSHGAIKFDGQRWAYREGPRWLPGEAVRNIVVDARGTAWFATDAGFGCIQYSPMRLAEKADFFEGEIERYIKRTPLGYLSEVRLGAPGDRSEITYHDSDNDGLWTAMYGAGECFAYGATKQPEFRQRARQAFEALSFLQKVTQGGPHSPPKGFVARTIRPAAWPDPNLGRLEEDKRSQREHDHLWKVYEPRWPRSADGRWYWKSDTSSDELDGHYFFYAAYYDHVAESDAERGRVREVVRDLTDHLVDHDFCLVDHDGTPTRWARFGPQYLNDDPRWWVERGLNSLSILSYLAVAEHITGDPKYGGAARMLIEEHGYGVNVMNPKAQMGIGSGNQSDDEMAFMCFYNLLRYAKNEPWRNNWRFAFHAAWALEQPERNPFFNFAFASAGAGATYTNAYGETAIDPWQGWLADSLETLRGFPLDRVNWPHRNSHRLDLRRLPPQQSRDLADPDPEPRGGRLDGGVLPVEERHFNHWNTDPWELDYGGDGRTLASGTVFLLPYYMGLYHGYIALP
;
A
#
# COMPACT_ATOMS: atom_id res chain seq x y z
N PHE A 1 -2.83 6.74 52.52
CA PHE A 1 -2.70 6.50 53.97
C PHE A 1 -1.78 7.57 54.53
N ARG A 2 -2.23 8.34 55.53
CA ARG A 2 -1.37 9.30 56.25
C ARG A 2 -0.75 8.56 57.44
N PRO A 3 0.55 8.20 57.39
CA PRO A 3 1.17 7.38 58.43
C PRO A 3 1.06 8.01 59.82
N ASP A 4 1.13 9.34 59.88
CA ASP A 4 1.10 10.12 61.12
C ASP A 4 -0.29 10.20 61.75
N GLU A 5 -1.36 10.02 60.95
CA GLU A 5 -2.76 10.09 61.40
C GLU A 5 -3.40 8.70 61.52
N GLY A 6 -2.73 7.64 61.06
CA GLY A 6 -3.27 6.28 61.03
C GLY A 6 -4.55 6.13 60.19
N ALA A 7 -4.83 7.09 59.30
CA ALA A 7 -6.11 7.20 58.60
C ALA A 7 -5.94 7.18 57.07
N TRP A 8 -6.98 6.67 56.40
CA TRP A 8 -7.15 6.81 54.96
C TRP A 8 -7.91 8.10 54.67
N GLU A 9 -7.31 8.95 53.86
CA GLU A 9 -7.96 10.15 53.33
C GLU A 9 -8.37 9.87 51.88
N ARG A 10 -9.58 10.29 51.51
CA ARG A 10 -10.01 10.29 50.11
C ARG A 10 -9.31 11.42 49.39
N VAL A 11 -8.58 11.08 48.33
CA VAL A 11 -7.99 12.07 47.42
C VAL A 11 -8.95 12.31 46.27
N THR A 12 -9.37 13.55 46.09
CA THR A 12 -10.12 13.99 44.90
C THR A 12 -9.12 14.35 43.81
N VAL A 13 -9.38 13.88 42.58
CA VAL A 13 -8.52 14.17 41.43
C VAL A 13 -9.31 15.02 40.46
N LEU A 14 -9.10 16.33 40.50
CA LEU A 14 -9.77 17.26 39.59
C LEU A 14 -8.85 17.60 38.41
N ASP A 15 -9.41 17.70 37.21
CA ASP A 15 -8.74 18.39 36.10
C ASP A 15 -8.94 19.91 36.15
N GLU A 16 -8.36 20.62 35.17
CA GLU A 16 -8.48 22.08 35.05
C GLU A 16 -9.94 22.57 34.88
N ALA A 17 -10.84 21.71 34.40
CA ALA A 17 -12.26 21.99 34.27
C ALA A 17 -13.06 21.62 35.54
N GLY A 18 -12.39 21.15 36.60
CA GLY A 18 -13.01 20.75 37.86
C GLY A 18 -13.75 19.41 37.82
N ARG A 19 -13.51 18.57 36.80
CA ARG A 19 -14.11 17.23 36.71
C ARG A 19 -13.37 16.26 37.63
N ASP A 20 -14.10 15.51 38.45
CA ASP A 20 -13.53 14.51 39.35
C ASP A 20 -13.29 13.18 38.64
N TRP A 21 -12.02 12.86 38.42
CA TRP A 21 -11.53 11.64 37.78
C TRP A 21 -11.46 10.46 38.74
N ALA A 22 -11.58 10.70 40.04
CA ALA A 22 -11.64 9.67 41.09
C ALA A 22 -13.09 9.41 41.57
N ALA A 23 -14.10 9.80 40.78
CA ALA A 23 -15.52 9.71 41.14
C ALA A 23 -16.16 8.31 40.99
N GLY A 24 -15.38 7.25 40.78
CA GLY A 24 -15.89 5.90 40.47
C GLY A 24 -15.00 4.78 41.01
N PRO A 25 -15.32 3.51 40.66
CA PRO A 25 -14.46 2.39 41.03
C PRO A 25 -13.08 2.53 40.39
N VAL A 26 -12.05 2.17 41.15
CA VAL A 26 -10.69 2.03 40.63
C VAL A 26 -10.60 0.67 39.95
N LEU A 27 -10.30 0.67 38.64
CA LEU A 27 -10.20 -0.54 37.82
C LEU A 27 -8.81 -1.16 37.89
N GLY A 28 -7.79 -0.32 38.08
CA GLY A 28 -6.40 -0.77 38.19
C GLY A 28 -5.51 0.33 38.75
N VAL A 29 -4.41 -0.09 39.40
CA VAL A 29 -3.35 0.80 39.87
C VAL A 29 -1.98 0.26 39.51
N ALA A 30 -1.04 1.15 39.20
CA ALA A 30 0.37 0.79 39.05
C ALA A 30 1.27 1.95 39.47
N VAL A 31 2.49 1.64 39.90
CA VAL A 31 3.50 2.66 40.26
C VAL A 31 4.75 2.40 39.44
N GLY A 32 5.24 3.44 38.75
CA GLY A 32 6.46 3.41 37.97
C GLY A 32 7.71 3.58 38.84
N ALA A 33 8.85 3.11 38.33
CA ALA A 33 10.14 3.32 39.00
C ALA A 33 10.55 4.81 39.08
N ASP A 34 9.96 5.63 38.21
CA ASP A 34 10.08 7.10 38.19
C ASP A 34 9.11 7.80 39.17
N GLY A 35 8.39 7.03 40.00
CA GLY A 35 7.41 7.53 40.95
C GLY A 35 6.08 7.96 40.32
N ALA A 36 5.85 7.68 39.04
CA ALA A 36 4.55 7.92 38.43
C ALA A 36 3.51 6.95 38.99
N GLU A 37 2.44 7.48 39.57
CA GLU A 37 1.28 6.71 40.02
C GLU A 37 0.22 6.71 38.91
N TRP A 38 -0.25 5.53 38.54
CA TRP A 38 -1.26 5.33 37.51
C TRP A 38 -2.52 4.75 38.13
N VAL A 39 -3.66 5.35 37.82
CA VAL A 39 -4.98 4.91 38.31
C VAL A 39 -5.94 4.86 37.12
N ALA A 40 -6.42 3.68 36.78
CA ALA A 40 -7.46 3.50 35.77
C ALA A 40 -8.85 3.59 36.41
N THR A 41 -9.74 4.35 35.79
CA THR A 41 -11.14 4.52 36.21
C THR A 41 -12.05 4.42 34.99
N PRO A 42 -13.38 4.23 35.16
CA PRO A 42 -14.31 4.21 34.03
C PRO A 42 -14.33 5.50 33.21
N ALA A 43 -13.84 6.62 33.76
CA ALA A 43 -13.77 7.89 33.07
C ALA A 43 -12.50 8.02 32.20
N GLY A 44 -11.40 7.36 32.59
CA GLY A 44 -10.11 7.45 31.92
C GLY A 44 -8.96 7.01 32.79
N LEU A 45 -7.74 7.31 32.34
CA LEU A 45 -6.50 6.99 33.03
C LEU A 45 -5.91 8.25 33.67
N VAL A 46 -5.66 8.20 34.97
CA VAL A 46 -5.01 9.27 35.73
C VAL A 46 -3.56 8.92 35.96
N GLN A 47 -2.67 9.84 35.62
CA GLN A 47 -1.26 9.83 36.01
C GLN A 47 -1.01 10.91 37.05
N ARG A 48 -0.36 10.56 38.16
CA ARG A 48 0.18 11.52 39.13
C ARG A 48 1.69 11.37 39.18
N GLN A 49 2.41 12.45 38.91
CA GLN A 49 3.87 12.46 38.94
C GLN A 49 4.38 13.82 39.37
N SER A 50 5.28 13.85 40.37
CA SER A 50 5.92 15.08 40.86
C SER A 50 4.92 16.21 41.18
N GLY A 51 3.77 15.86 41.76
CA GLY A 51 2.71 16.82 42.12
C GLY A 51 1.82 17.28 40.95
N ARG A 52 2.09 16.85 39.72
CA ARG A 52 1.23 17.08 38.55
C ARG A 52 0.29 15.90 38.33
N THR A 53 -0.96 16.22 38.00
CA THR A 53 -1.97 15.26 37.57
C THR A 53 -2.19 15.43 36.07
N THR A 54 -2.22 14.33 35.32
CA THR A 54 -2.60 14.30 33.91
C THR A 54 -3.66 13.23 33.73
N CYS A 55 -4.72 13.57 33.00
CA CYS A 55 -5.82 12.65 32.71
C CYS A 55 -5.82 12.34 31.22
N TYR A 56 -5.95 11.07 30.88
CA TYR A 56 -6.02 10.57 29.52
C TYR A 56 -7.37 9.93 29.27
N THR A 57 -8.03 10.38 28.21
CA THR A 57 -9.29 9.88 27.70
C THR A 57 -9.13 9.50 26.23
N PRO A 58 -10.17 8.98 25.58
CA PRO A 58 -10.13 8.79 24.13
C PRO A 58 -9.82 10.07 23.35
N ALA A 59 -10.15 11.26 23.87
CA ALA A 59 -9.77 12.54 23.26
C ALA A 59 -8.25 12.80 23.28
N GLU A 60 -7.52 12.21 24.25
CA GLU A 60 -6.06 12.23 24.33
C GLU A 60 -5.41 10.97 23.72
N GLY A 61 -6.18 10.19 22.96
CA GLY A 61 -5.71 9.02 22.21
C GLY A 61 -5.75 7.70 22.97
N LEU A 62 -6.31 7.64 24.19
CA LEU A 62 -6.47 6.38 24.91
C LEU A 62 -7.49 5.48 24.19
N PRO A 63 -7.11 4.31 23.63
CA PRO A 63 -7.99 3.56 22.74
C PRO A 63 -9.27 3.04 23.39
N LEU A 64 -9.17 2.60 24.65
CA LEU A 64 -10.26 2.00 25.39
C LEU A 64 -10.26 2.47 26.84
N LEU A 65 -11.44 2.51 27.45
CA LEU A 65 -11.64 2.87 28.86
C LEU A 65 -11.69 1.66 29.79
N ASP A 66 -11.82 0.44 29.24
CA ASP A 66 -11.81 -0.76 30.05
C ASP A 66 -10.38 -1.11 30.49
N CYS A 67 -10.26 -1.64 31.70
CA CYS A 67 -8.97 -1.99 32.29
C CYS A 67 -9.16 -3.19 33.21
N ASN A 68 -8.49 -4.29 32.87
CA ASN A 68 -8.41 -5.50 33.67
C ASN A 68 -7.15 -5.50 34.56
N CYS A 69 -6.07 -4.89 34.08
CA CYS A 69 -4.81 -4.77 34.83
C CYS A 69 -3.93 -3.63 34.28
N LEU A 70 -3.02 -3.15 35.12
CA LEU A 70 -1.97 -2.20 34.76
C LEU A 70 -0.59 -2.77 35.12
N ALA A 71 0.40 -2.53 34.27
CA ALA A 71 1.79 -2.88 34.56
C ALA A 71 2.73 -1.80 34.04
N THR A 72 3.60 -1.30 34.92
CA THR A 72 4.66 -0.35 34.56
C THR A 72 5.91 -1.11 34.12
N GLY A 73 6.66 -0.50 33.21
CA GLY A 73 7.92 -1.01 32.69
C GLY A 73 9.05 0.00 32.79
N PRO A 74 10.26 -0.37 32.31
CA PRO A 74 11.39 0.54 32.20
C PRO A 74 11.05 1.79 31.37
N ALA A 75 11.77 2.89 31.63
CA ALA A 75 11.65 4.16 30.91
C ALA A 75 10.24 4.78 30.91
N GLY A 76 9.44 4.52 31.95
CA GLY A 76 8.11 5.11 32.10
C GLY A 76 7.02 4.45 31.24
N ALA A 77 7.32 3.29 30.61
CA ALA A 77 6.32 2.56 29.85
C ALA A 77 5.17 2.08 30.76
N LEU A 78 3.95 2.14 30.23
CA LEU A 78 2.75 1.59 30.86
C LEU A 78 2.07 0.61 29.91
N TRP A 79 1.64 -0.51 30.45
CA TRP A 79 0.77 -1.46 29.79
C TRP A 79 -0.58 -1.52 30.49
N ILE A 80 -1.64 -1.58 29.69
CA ILE A 80 -3.03 -1.71 30.11
C ILE A 80 -3.56 -2.99 29.47
N GLY A 81 -3.96 -3.96 30.29
CA GLY A 81 -4.69 -5.13 29.81
C GLY A 81 -6.17 -4.81 29.74
N THR A 82 -6.81 -5.13 28.62
CA THR A 82 -8.24 -4.87 28.40
C THR A 82 -8.96 -6.19 28.07
N SER A 83 -10.28 -6.12 27.89
CA SER A 83 -11.09 -7.25 27.43
C SER A 83 -10.89 -7.53 25.94
N HIS A 84 -10.33 -6.57 25.21
CA HIS A 84 -10.04 -6.63 23.79
C HIS A 84 -8.60 -6.18 23.56
N GLY A 85 -7.63 -7.01 23.91
CA GLY A 85 -6.21 -6.78 23.68
C GLY A 85 -5.47 -6.02 24.79
N ALA A 86 -4.37 -5.38 24.40
CA ALA A 86 -3.53 -4.60 25.30
C ALA A 86 -3.21 -3.22 24.70
N ILE A 87 -3.03 -2.23 25.57
CA ILE A 87 -2.59 -0.89 25.19
C ILE A 87 -1.23 -0.63 25.83
N LYS A 88 -0.28 -0.15 25.04
CA LYS A 88 1.01 0.34 25.52
C LYS A 88 1.06 1.87 25.42
N PHE A 89 1.58 2.51 26.46
CA PHE A 89 1.98 3.91 26.44
C PHE A 89 3.49 4.01 26.66
N ASP A 90 4.21 4.73 25.80
CA ASP A 90 5.66 4.94 25.91
C ASP A 90 6.05 6.30 26.50
N GLY A 91 5.06 7.05 27.01
CA GLY A 91 5.24 8.44 27.47
C GLY A 91 4.82 9.48 26.43
N GLN A 92 4.66 9.10 25.16
CA GLN A 92 4.25 9.99 24.08
C GLN A 92 3.13 9.42 23.22
N ARG A 93 3.13 8.10 22.98
CA ARG A 93 2.27 7.44 22.02
C ARG A 93 1.54 6.26 22.65
N TRP A 94 0.28 6.13 22.26
CA TRP A 94 -0.54 4.96 22.52
C TRP A 94 -0.36 3.95 21.40
N ALA A 95 -0.19 2.70 21.77
CA ALA A 95 -0.06 1.60 20.82
C ALA A 95 -1.02 0.48 21.21
N TYR A 96 -1.96 0.15 20.32
CA TYR A 96 -2.97 -0.87 20.54
C TYR A 96 -2.54 -2.23 19.96
N ARG A 97 -2.70 -3.28 20.74
CA ARG A 97 -2.21 -4.63 20.44
C ARG A 97 -3.37 -5.59 20.54
N GLU A 98 -3.97 -5.88 19.40
CA GLU A 98 -5.17 -6.70 19.24
C GLU A 98 -4.94 -7.85 18.26
N GLY A 99 -5.63 -8.96 18.53
CA GLY A 99 -5.67 -10.11 17.65
C GLY A 99 -4.40 -10.99 17.65
N PRO A 100 -4.43 -12.05 16.83
CA PRO A 100 -3.42 -13.11 16.83
C PRO A 100 -2.00 -12.66 16.48
N ARG A 101 -1.85 -11.50 15.81
CA ARG A 101 -0.54 -10.91 15.55
C ARG A 101 0.22 -10.61 16.84
N TRP A 102 -0.50 -10.17 17.87
CA TRP A 102 0.09 -9.65 19.09
C TRP A 102 -0.14 -10.53 20.30
N LEU A 103 -1.31 -11.16 20.40
CA LEU A 103 -1.76 -11.85 21.59
C LEU A 103 -2.42 -13.19 21.22
N PRO A 104 -2.21 -14.25 22.03
CA PRO A 104 -2.84 -15.55 21.77
C PRO A 104 -4.36 -15.55 22.04
N GLY A 105 -4.88 -14.57 22.79
CA GLY A 105 -6.30 -14.41 23.09
C GLY A 105 -6.67 -12.93 23.30
N GLU A 106 -7.95 -12.61 23.23
CA GLU A 106 -8.45 -11.23 23.27
C GLU A 106 -8.44 -10.66 24.68
N ALA A 107 -8.97 -11.38 25.68
CA ALA A 107 -9.11 -10.83 27.02
C ALA A 107 -7.81 -10.96 27.82
N VAL A 108 -7.12 -9.84 28.05
CA VAL A 108 -5.89 -9.78 28.85
C VAL A 108 -6.25 -9.68 30.33
N ARG A 109 -5.87 -10.72 31.09
CA ARG A 109 -6.17 -10.87 32.53
C ARG A 109 -5.07 -10.34 33.44
N ASN A 110 -3.82 -10.43 32.99
CA ASN A 110 -2.67 -9.95 33.75
C ASN A 110 -1.49 -9.63 32.83
N ILE A 111 -0.65 -8.69 33.24
CA ILE A 111 0.58 -8.30 32.55
C ILE A 111 1.70 -8.19 33.57
N VAL A 112 2.87 -8.75 33.23
CA VAL A 112 4.12 -8.48 33.95
C VAL A 112 5.18 -8.01 32.97
N VAL A 113 5.96 -6.99 33.36
CA VAL A 113 7.04 -6.45 32.53
C VAL A 113 8.37 -6.77 33.19
N ASP A 114 9.27 -7.41 32.46
CA ASP A 114 10.62 -7.71 32.96
C ASP A 114 11.54 -6.47 32.93
N ALA A 115 12.71 -6.57 33.57
CA ALA A 115 13.68 -5.47 33.63
C ALA A 115 14.25 -5.06 32.25
N ARG A 116 14.07 -5.89 31.21
CA ARG A 116 14.45 -5.59 29.82
C ARG A 116 13.31 -4.93 29.04
N GLY A 117 12.14 -4.77 29.65
CA GLY A 117 10.94 -4.24 29.01
C GLY A 117 10.11 -5.25 28.24
N THR A 118 10.41 -6.55 28.37
CA THR A 118 9.57 -7.62 27.78
C THR A 118 8.28 -7.71 28.56
N ALA A 119 7.14 -7.53 27.89
CA ALA A 119 5.83 -7.68 28.49
C ALA A 119 5.32 -9.10 28.28
N TRP A 120 4.88 -9.74 29.37
CA TRP A 120 4.27 -11.07 29.37
C TRP A 120 2.79 -10.93 29.71
N PHE A 121 1.94 -11.58 28.93
CA PHE A 121 0.49 -11.46 28.99
C PHE A 121 -0.12 -12.80 29.37
N ALA A 122 -1.00 -12.80 30.38
CA ALA A 122 -1.93 -13.88 30.63
C ALA A 122 -3.26 -13.52 29.97
N THR A 123 -3.69 -14.27 28.96
CA THR A 123 -4.95 -14.05 28.25
C THR A 123 -5.97 -15.14 28.59
N ASP A 124 -7.15 -15.06 27.99
CA ASP A 124 -8.17 -16.10 28.01
C ASP A 124 -7.80 -17.36 27.20
N ALA A 125 -6.86 -17.26 26.27
CA ALA A 125 -6.41 -18.36 25.41
C ALA A 125 -4.97 -18.85 25.69
N GLY A 126 -4.26 -18.27 26.66
CA GLY A 126 -2.93 -18.75 27.07
C GLY A 126 -2.00 -17.64 27.53
N PHE A 127 -0.70 -17.88 27.39
CA PHE A 127 0.34 -16.91 27.71
C PHE A 127 1.08 -16.48 26.44
N GLY A 128 1.38 -15.18 26.32
CA GLY A 128 2.17 -14.63 25.22
C GLY A 128 3.17 -13.60 25.73
N CYS A 129 4.10 -13.17 24.88
CA CYS A 129 5.02 -12.09 25.20
C CYS A 129 5.25 -11.16 24.03
N ILE A 130 5.45 -9.88 24.31
CA ILE A 130 5.89 -8.86 23.35
C ILE A 130 7.26 -8.36 23.81
N GLN A 131 8.25 -8.57 22.95
CA GLN A 131 9.62 -8.11 23.16
C GLN A 131 9.99 -7.11 22.06
N TYR A 132 10.65 -6.02 22.46
CA TYR A 132 11.28 -5.13 21.50
C TYR A 132 12.68 -5.65 21.14
N SER A 133 12.94 -5.81 19.84
CA SER A 133 14.28 -6.01 19.32
C SER A 133 14.61 -4.85 18.38
N PRO A 134 15.70 -4.11 18.61
CA PRO A 134 16.13 -3.09 17.66
C PRO A 134 16.48 -3.77 16.33
N MET A 135 16.08 -3.13 15.23
CA MET A 135 16.35 -3.59 13.86
C MET A 135 16.51 -2.36 12.97
N ARG A 136 17.58 -2.32 12.18
CA ARG A 136 17.76 -1.33 11.12
C ARG A 136 16.79 -1.62 9.98
N LEU A 137 16.40 -0.58 9.24
CA LEU A 137 15.59 -0.77 8.02
C LEU A 137 16.31 -1.66 6.99
N ALA A 138 17.64 -1.62 6.93
CA ALA A 138 18.45 -2.49 6.07
C ALA A 138 18.32 -3.97 6.45
N GLU A 139 18.44 -4.30 7.73
CA GLU A 139 18.25 -5.68 8.23
C GLU A 139 16.83 -6.18 7.94
N LYS A 140 15.85 -5.29 8.01
CA LYS A 140 14.45 -5.57 7.70
C LYS A 140 14.24 -5.83 6.20
N ALA A 141 14.91 -5.06 5.35
CA ALA A 141 14.93 -5.29 3.91
C ALA A 141 15.56 -6.66 3.60
N ASP A 142 16.73 -6.97 4.17
CA ASP A 142 17.40 -8.27 3.99
C ASP A 142 16.52 -9.44 4.41
N PHE A 143 15.76 -9.28 5.51
CA PHE A 143 14.78 -10.27 5.94
C PHE A 143 13.68 -10.48 4.90
N PHE A 144 13.09 -9.42 4.36
CA PHE A 144 12.04 -9.53 3.34
C PHE A 144 12.57 -10.07 2.00
N GLU A 145 13.76 -9.68 1.57
CA GLU A 145 14.42 -10.28 0.40
C GLU A 145 14.59 -11.79 0.57
N GLY A 146 15.11 -12.23 1.72
CA GLY A 146 15.29 -13.65 2.02
C GLY A 146 13.97 -14.42 2.04
N GLU A 147 12.90 -13.82 2.55
CA GLU A 147 11.57 -14.42 2.56
C GLU A 147 10.94 -14.48 1.16
N ILE A 148 11.17 -13.48 0.31
CA ILE A 148 10.69 -13.48 -1.08
C ILE A 148 11.30 -14.65 -1.83
N GLU A 149 12.61 -14.83 -1.73
CA GLU A 149 13.32 -15.95 -2.37
C GLU A 149 12.85 -17.32 -1.85
N ARG A 150 12.52 -17.40 -0.56
CA ARG A 150 12.19 -18.68 0.08
C ARG A 150 10.74 -19.12 -0.13
N TYR A 151 9.80 -18.18 -0.13
CA TYR A 151 8.38 -18.50 -0.04
C TYR A 151 7.49 -17.87 -1.11
N ILE A 152 7.92 -16.79 -1.76
CA ILE A 152 7.03 -15.95 -2.58
C ILE A 152 7.24 -16.21 -4.07
N LYS A 153 8.50 -16.22 -4.54
CA LYS A 153 8.80 -16.35 -5.98
C LYS A 153 8.24 -17.65 -6.54
N ARG A 154 7.30 -17.53 -7.48
CA ARG A 154 6.71 -18.67 -8.20
C ARG A 154 7.30 -18.79 -9.60
N THR A 155 7.22 -20.00 -10.15
CA THR A 155 7.77 -20.39 -11.46
C THR A 155 9.29 -20.22 -11.55
N PRO A 156 9.95 -20.81 -12.56
CA PRO A 156 11.36 -20.56 -12.82
C PRO A 156 11.69 -19.09 -13.17
N LEU A 157 10.69 -18.29 -13.55
CA LEU A 157 10.86 -16.87 -13.87
C LEU A 157 10.82 -15.98 -12.62
N GLY A 158 10.25 -16.46 -11.51
CA GLY A 158 10.20 -15.73 -10.24
C GLY A 158 9.17 -14.60 -10.22
N TYR A 159 7.93 -14.86 -10.67
CA TYR A 159 6.82 -13.91 -10.45
C TYR A 159 6.51 -13.82 -8.96
N LEU A 160 6.07 -12.64 -8.52
CA LEU A 160 5.72 -12.38 -7.13
C LEU A 160 4.20 -12.32 -6.97
N SER A 161 3.71 -13.01 -5.95
CA SER A 161 2.32 -13.02 -5.52
C SER A 161 2.25 -13.42 -4.06
N GLU A 162 1.17 -13.08 -3.37
CA GLU A 162 0.91 -13.68 -2.07
C GLU A 162 0.79 -15.22 -2.17
N VAL A 163 1.09 -15.91 -1.07
CA VAL A 163 1.01 -17.37 -1.02
C VAL A 163 0.12 -17.84 0.11
N ARG A 164 -0.43 -19.05 -0.04
CA ARG A 164 -1.30 -19.64 0.98
C ARG A 164 -0.50 -20.56 1.91
N LEU A 165 -0.75 -20.43 3.20
CA LEU A 165 -0.19 -21.23 4.29
C LEU A 165 -1.11 -22.41 4.60
N GLY A 166 -0.51 -23.56 4.94
CA GLY A 166 -1.25 -24.77 5.35
C GLY A 166 -2.06 -24.57 6.65
N ALA A 167 -1.54 -23.76 7.56
CA ALA A 167 -2.20 -23.36 8.81
C ALA A 167 -1.91 -21.89 9.15
N PRO A 168 -2.73 -21.23 10.00
CA PRO A 168 -2.55 -19.82 10.34
C PRO A 168 -1.15 -19.52 10.90
N GLY A 169 -0.41 -18.64 10.23
CA GLY A 169 0.96 -18.26 10.60
C GLY A 169 2.05 -19.31 10.39
N ASP A 170 1.70 -20.53 9.95
CA ASP A 170 2.65 -21.62 9.75
C ASP A 170 3.22 -21.62 8.32
N ARG A 171 4.51 -21.36 8.22
CA ARG A 171 5.25 -21.27 6.94
C ARG A 171 5.88 -22.59 6.48
N SER A 172 5.59 -23.71 7.16
CA SER A 172 6.14 -25.02 6.83
C SER A 172 5.52 -25.62 5.56
N GLU A 173 4.27 -25.29 5.26
CA GLU A 173 3.53 -25.72 4.08
C GLU A 173 3.03 -24.52 3.28
N ILE A 174 3.55 -24.35 2.07
CA ILE A 174 3.22 -23.24 1.17
C ILE A 174 2.54 -23.76 -0.09
N THR A 175 1.38 -23.19 -0.42
CA THR A 175 0.68 -23.43 -1.69
C THR A 175 0.73 -22.18 -2.55
N TYR A 176 1.32 -22.34 -3.74
CA TYR A 176 1.37 -21.30 -4.76
C TYR A 176 0.09 -21.29 -5.58
N HIS A 177 -0.37 -20.10 -5.91
CA HIS A 177 -1.44 -19.85 -6.85
C HIS A 177 -1.02 -18.71 -7.78
N ASP A 178 -1.71 -18.56 -8.90
CA ASP A 178 -1.64 -17.34 -9.70
C ASP A 178 -2.49 -16.24 -9.08
N SER A 179 -2.04 -15.00 -9.15
CA SER A 179 -2.87 -13.82 -8.91
C SER A 179 -3.21 -13.13 -10.22
N ASP A 180 -4.30 -12.38 -10.18
CA ASP A 180 -4.71 -11.50 -11.28
C ASP A 180 -3.69 -10.39 -11.57
N ASN A 181 -2.72 -10.16 -10.68
CA ASN A 181 -1.80 -9.03 -10.69
C ASN A 181 -0.32 -9.42 -10.54
N ASP A 182 0.04 -10.66 -10.93
CA ASP A 182 1.43 -11.11 -10.83
C ASP A 182 2.40 -10.21 -11.64
N GLY A 183 1.95 -9.65 -12.78
CA GLY A 183 2.73 -8.69 -13.57
C GLY A 183 3.06 -7.43 -12.76
N LEU A 184 2.03 -6.75 -12.26
CA LEU A 184 2.13 -5.55 -11.43
C LEU A 184 3.03 -5.76 -10.22
N TRP A 185 2.77 -6.79 -9.41
CA TRP A 185 3.56 -7.02 -8.19
C TRP A 185 5.02 -7.35 -8.48
N THR A 186 5.28 -8.05 -9.58
CA THR A 186 6.65 -8.33 -10.04
C THR A 186 7.33 -7.05 -10.56
N ALA A 187 6.59 -6.16 -11.22
CA ALA A 187 7.09 -4.89 -11.70
C ALA A 187 7.46 -3.94 -10.57
N MET A 188 6.60 -3.82 -9.55
CA MET A 188 6.87 -3.01 -8.37
C MET A 188 8.10 -3.51 -7.60
N TYR A 189 8.25 -4.82 -7.44
CA TYR A 189 9.47 -5.41 -6.87
C TYR A 189 10.68 -5.10 -7.73
N GLY A 190 10.60 -5.36 -9.04
CA GLY A 190 11.66 -5.03 -9.98
C GLY A 190 12.07 -3.56 -9.93
N ALA A 191 11.12 -2.64 -9.74
CA ALA A 191 11.40 -1.21 -9.61
C ALA A 191 12.14 -0.90 -8.29
N GLY A 192 11.74 -1.55 -7.19
CA GLY A 192 12.49 -1.52 -5.92
C GLY A 192 13.93 -1.96 -6.10
N GLU A 193 14.16 -3.08 -6.78
CA GLU A 193 15.50 -3.59 -7.12
C GLU A 193 16.31 -2.63 -8.01
N CYS A 194 15.63 -1.94 -8.95
CA CYS A 194 16.27 -0.90 -9.77
C CYS A 194 16.75 0.28 -8.92
N PHE A 195 15.94 0.73 -7.95
CA PHE A 195 16.34 1.79 -7.01
C PHE A 195 17.44 1.32 -6.06
N ALA A 196 17.38 0.08 -5.58
CA ALA A 196 18.43 -0.52 -4.75
C ALA A 196 19.78 -0.55 -5.48
N TYR A 197 19.79 -1.00 -6.74
CA TYR A 197 20.98 -0.95 -7.58
C TYR A 197 21.40 0.48 -7.91
N GLY A 198 20.45 1.37 -8.18
CA GLY A 198 20.68 2.79 -8.40
C GLY A 198 21.44 3.45 -7.25
N ALA A 199 21.03 3.16 -6.01
CA ALA A 199 21.59 3.71 -4.78
C ALA A 199 22.91 3.09 -4.37
N THR A 200 23.06 1.76 -4.51
CA THR A 200 24.16 1.01 -3.89
C THR A 200 25.19 0.46 -4.88
N LYS A 201 24.80 0.29 -6.15
CA LYS A 201 25.58 -0.41 -7.19
C LYS A 201 25.98 -1.85 -6.84
N GLN A 202 25.27 -2.50 -5.92
CA GLN A 202 25.54 -3.89 -5.55
C GLN A 202 25.00 -4.87 -6.61
N PRO A 203 25.81 -5.81 -7.14
CA PRO A 203 25.43 -6.69 -8.25
C PRO A 203 24.19 -7.56 -8.04
N GLU A 204 23.87 -7.94 -6.81
CA GLU A 204 22.71 -8.79 -6.48
C GLU A 204 21.39 -8.10 -6.81
N PHE A 205 21.25 -6.80 -6.54
CA PHE A 205 20.06 -6.02 -6.90
C PHE A 205 19.91 -5.94 -8.43
N ARG A 206 21.03 -5.79 -9.14
CA ARG A 206 21.05 -5.82 -10.61
C ARG A 206 20.54 -7.17 -11.13
N GLN A 207 20.96 -8.28 -10.51
CA GLN A 207 20.54 -9.63 -10.90
C GLN A 207 19.04 -9.84 -10.67
N ARG A 208 18.50 -9.41 -9.53
CA ARG A 208 17.07 -9.51 -9.21
C ARG A 208 16.21 -8.63 -10.11
N ALA A 209 16.61 -7.38 -10.35
CA ALA A 209 15.96 -6.51 -11.33
C ALA A 209 15.92 -7.16 -12.72
N ARG A 210 17.03 -7.79 -13.14
CA ARG A 210 17.09 -8.49 -14.43
C ARG A 210 16.15 -9.69 -14.46
N GLN A 211 16.05 -10.47 -13.39
CA GLN A 211 15.10 -11.57 -13.29
C GLN A 211 13.65 -11.06 -13.46
N ALA A 212 13.28 -9.97 -12.78
CA ALA A 212 11.97 -9.34 -12.96
C ALA A 212 11.74 -8.89 -14.41
N PHE A 213 12.74 -8.29 -15.06
CA PHE A 213 12.66 -7.95 -16.48
C PHE A 213 12.46 -9.16 -17.39
N GLU A 214 13.16 -10.27 -17.15
CA GLU A 214 12.93 -11.50 -17.90
C GLU A 214 11.49 -12.00 -17.73
N ALA A 215 10.97 -12.01 -16.50
CA ALA A 215 9.59 -12.41 -16.20
C ALA A 215 8.56 -11.53 -16.93
N LEU A 216 8.67 -10.21 -16.84
CA LEU A 216 7.70 -9.31 -17.48
C LEU A 216 7.82 -9.31 -19.01
N SER A 217 9.04 -9.38 -19.56
CA SER A 217 9.22 -9.55 -21.00
C SER A 217 8.62 -10.86 -21.51
N PHE A 218 8.61 -11.91 -20.67
CA PHE A 218 7.98 -13.18 -21.02
C PHE A 218 6.46 -13.10 -21.07
N LEU A 219 5.81 -12.23 -20.27
CA LEU A 219 4.36 -12.00 -20.36
C LEU A 219 3.93 -11.46 -21.72
N GLN A 220 4.80 -10.74 -22.44
CA GLN A 220 4.55 -10.35 -23.83
C GLN A 220 4.79 -11.51 -24.80
N LYS A 221 5.87 -12.29 -24.61
CA LYS A 221 6.26 -13.35 -25.53
C LYS A 221 5.32 -14.55 -25.50
N VAL A 222 4.83 -14.92 -24.31
CA VAL A 222 4.00 -16.12 -24.10
C VAL A 222 2.66 -16.07 -24.86
N THR A 223 2.20 -14.87 -25.20
CA THR A 223 0.92 -14.64 -25.90
C THR A 223 1.03 -14.84 -27.42
N GLN A 224 2.24 -14.92 -27.95
CA GLN A 224 2.50 -14.89 -29.38
C GLN A 224 2.72 -16.29 -29.99
N GLY A 225 2.34 -16.44 -31.26
CA GLY A 225 2.57 -17.65 -32.06
C GLY A 225 1.67 -18.85 -31.73
N GLY A 226 0.70 -18.68 -30.83
CA GLY A 226 -0.26 -19.71 -30.45
C GLY A 226 -1.51 -19.70 -31.35
N PRO A 227 -2.45 -20.64 -31.14
CA PRO A 227 -3.70 -20.69 -31.89
C PRO A 227 -4.64 -19.51 -31.59
N HIS A 228 -4.52 -18.92 -30.40
CA HIS A 228 -5.17 -17.67 -30.04
C HIS A 228 -4.05 -16.69 -29.70
N SER A 229 -3.70 -15.83 -30.65
CA SER A 229 -2.69 -14.80 -30.43
C SER A 229 -3.32 -13.43 -30.61
N PRO A 230 -3.19 -12.53 -29.61
CA PRO A 230 -3.56 -11.13 -29.76
C PRO A 230 -2.62 -10.44 -30.76
N PRO A 231 -2.96 -9.23 -31.23
CA PRO A 231 -2.04 -8.40 -31.98
C PRO A 231 -0.69 -8.25 -31.25
N LYS A 232 0.39 -8.10 -32.02
CA LYS A 232 1.76 -7.99 -31.50
C LYS A 232 1.82 -6.92 -30.39
N GLY A 233 2.56 -7.20 -29.32
CA GLY A 233 2.80 -6.26 -28.22
C GLY A 233 1.91 -6.45 -26.99
N PHE A 234 0.81 -7.21 -27.11
CA PHE A 234 -0.04 -7.55 -25.98
C PHE A 234 0.72 -8.32 -24.89
N VAL A 235 0.49 -7.97 -23.64
CA VAL A 235 1.08 -8.61 -22.46
C VAL A 235 -0.01 -9.33 -21.67
N ALA A 236 0.25 -10.57 -21.24
CA ALA A 236 -0.63 -11.31 -20.33
C ALA A 236 -0.56 -10.74 -18.90
N ARG A 237 -1.59 -10.96 -18.09
CA ARG A 237 -1.58 -10.62 -16.65
C ARG A 237 -0.65 -11.53 -15.85
N THR A 238 -0.75 -12.82 -16.14
CA THR A 238 -0.05 -13.87 -15.42
C THR A 238 0.06 -15.12 -16.29
N ILE A 239 0.88 -16.08 -15.84
CA ILE A 239 1.03 -17.41 -16.44
C ILE A 239 0.85 -18.53 -15.42
N ARG A 240 0.41 -19.69 -15.90
CA ARG A 240 0.34 -20.96 -15.16
C ARG A 240 1.01 -22.07 -15.95
N PRO A 241 1.75 -23.00 -15.31
CA PRO A 241 2.23 -24.20 -15.99
C PRO A 241 1.07 -25.01 -16.58
N ALA A 242 1.21 -25.51 -17.81
CA ALA A 242 0.18 -26.34 -18.44
C ALA A 242 -0.03 -27.71 -17.76
N ALA A 243 0.85 -28.07 -16.82
CA ALA A 243 0.71 -29.25 -15.97
C ALA A 243 -0.30 -29.05 -14.82
N TRP A 244 -0.68 -27.80 -14.51
CA TRP A 244 -1.73 -27.51 -13.54
C TRP A 244 -3.12 -27.77 -14.13
N PRO A 245 -4.17 -27.91 -13.30
CA PRO A 245 -5.54 -28.02 -13.78
C PRO A 245 -5.90 -26.89 -14.76
N ASP A 246 -6.63 -27.25 -15.82
CA ASP A 246 -7.03 -26.30 -16.87
C ASP A 246 -7.88 -25.18 -16.28
N PRO A 247 -7.41 -23.92 -16.32
CA PRO A 247 -8.10 -22.79 -15.70
C PRO A 247 -9.34 -22.30 -16.47
N ASN A 248 -9.62 -22.85 -17.66
CA ASN A 248 -10.82 -22.52 -18.44
C ASN A 248 -12.05 -23.34 -18.04
N LEU A 249 -11.88 -24.49 -17.35
CA LEU A 249 -13.00 -25.36 -16.99
C LEU A 249 -14.00 -24.62 -16.08
N GLY A 250 -15.25 -24.51 -16.54
CA GLY A 250 -16.33 -23.82 -15.81
C GLY A 250 -16.30 -22.29 -15.89
N ARG A 251 -15.24 -21.70 -16.42
CA ARG A 251 -15.02 -20.25 -16.41
C ARG A 251 -15.99 -19.47 -17.27
N LEU A 252 -16.37 -19.99 -18.44
CA LEU A 252 -17.29 -19.29 -19.33
C LEU A 252 -18.66 -19.02 -18.68
N GLU A 253 -19.17 -19.97 -17.89
CA GLU A 253 -20.43 -19.79 -17.17
C GLU A 253 -20.30 -18.84 -15.99
N GLU A 254 -19.14 -18.83 -15.32
CA GLU A 254 -18.81 -17.84 -14.31
C GLU A 254 -18.72 -16.43 -14.90
N ASP A 255 -18.04 -16.24 -16.03
CA ASP A 255 -17.93 -14.95 -16.72
C ASP A 255 -19.32 -14.43 -17.14
N LYS A 256 -20.18 -15.32 -17.67
CA LYS A 256 -21.57 -14.97 -17.99
C LYS A 256 -22.37 -14.56 -16.75
N ARG A 257 -22.11 -15.17 -15.59
CA ARG A 257 -22.75 -14.82 -14.32
C ARG A 257 -22.26 -13.45 -13.84
N SER A 258 -20.96 -13.22 -13.80
CA SER A 258 -20.37 -11.92 -13.45
C SER A 258 -20.91 -10.79 -14.32
N GLN A 259 -21.04 -11.03 -15.62
CA GLN A 259 -21.61 -10.04 -16.55
C GLN A 259 -23.07 -9.67 -16.23
N ARG A 260 -23.89 -10.65 -15.82
CA ARG A 260 -25.30 -10.41 -15.53
C ARG A 260 -25.54 -9.80 -14.16
N GLU A 261 -24.74 -10.18 -13.17
CA GLU A 261 -25.02 -9.91 -11.76
C GLU A 261 -24.20 -8.76 -11.17
N HIS A 262 -22.99 -8.50 -11.70
CA HIS A 262 -22.03 -7.60 -11.04
C HIS A 262 -21.49 -6.51 -11.98
N ASP A 263 -21.03 -6.87 -13.18
CA ASP A 263 -20.40 -5.93 -14.11
C ASP A 263 -20.91 -6.16 -15.54
N HIS A 264 -21.86 -5.34 -16.00
CA HIS A 264 -22.43 -5.48 -17.35
C HIS A 264 -21.43 -5.27 -18.51
N LEU A 265 -20.23 -4.79 -18.22
CA LEU A 265 -19.14 -4.66 -19.18
C LEU A 265 -18.11 -5.80 -19.05
N TRP A 266 -18.31 -6.75 -18.13
CA TRP A 266 -17.47 -7.94 -17.99
C TRP A 266 -17.38 -8.67 -19.32
N LYS A 267 -16.16 -8.95 -19.80
CA LYS A 267 -15.97 -9.64 -21.07
C LYS A 267 -16.35 -11.12 -20.93
N VAL A 268 -16.98 -11.69 -21.95
CA VAL A 268 -17.34 -13.11 -22.00
C VAL A 268 -16.83 -13.69 -23.31
N TYR A 269 -15.74 -14.46 -23.24
CA TYR A 269 -15.13 -15.13 -24.39
C TYR A 269 -14.33 -16.36 -23.93
N GLU A 270 -13.95 -17.21 -24.87
CA GLU A 270 -13.20 -18.44 -24.60
C GLU A 270 -12.13 -18.66 -25.68
N PRO A 271 -10.92 -19.11 -25.32
CA PRO A 271 -10.43 -19.32 -23.94
C PRO A 271 -10.03 -18.01 -23.25
N ARG A 272 -10.28 -17.88 -21.94
CA ARG A 272 -9.71 -16.79 -21.11
C ARG A 272 -8.23 -17.02 -20.80
N TRP A 273 -7.84 -18.29 -20.82
CA TRP A 273 -6.48 -18.73 -20.61
C TRP A 273 -6.03 -19.51 -21.83
N PRO A 274 -5.58 -18.84 -22.89
CA PRO A 274 -5.04 -19.54 -24.04
C PRO A 274 -3.73 -20.26 -23.68
N ARG A 275 -3.42 -21.31 -24.46
CA ARG A 275 -2.13 -22.00 -24.35
C ARG A 275 -1.06 -21.28 -25.18
N SER A 276 0.15 -21.21 -24.65
CA SER A 276 1.34 -20.73 -25.36
C SER A 276 1.66 -21.59 -26.58
N ALA A 277 2.41 -21.04 -27.53
CA ALA A 277 2.81 -21.73 -28.76
C ALA A 277 3.56 -23.05 -28.52
N ASP A 278 4.38 -23.11 -27.46
CA ASP A 278 5.11 -24.30 -27.03
C ASP A 278 4.26 -25.28 -26.18
N GLY A 279 3.01 -24.92 -25.88
CA GLY A 279 2.08 -25.69 -25.06
C GLY A 279 2.46 -25.81 -23.59
N ARG A 280 3.49 -25.09 -23.11
CA ARG A 280 4.01 -25.23 -21.73
C ARG A 280 3.27 -24.36 -20.72
N TRP A 281 2.57 -23.33 -21.17
CA TRP A 281 1.94 -22.35 -20.31
C TRP A 281 0.49 -22.08 -20.72
N TYR A 282 -0.35 -21.86 -19.72
CA TYR A 282 -1.54 -21.04 -19.85
C TYR A 282 -1.15 -19.60 -19.53
N TRP A 283 -1.64 -18.63 -20.29
CA TRP A 283 -1.47 -17.20 -19.99
C TRP A 283 -2.85 -16.55 -19.83
N LYS A 284 -3.00 -15.67 -18.84
CA LYS A 284 -4.27 -15.00 -18.58
C LYS A 284 -4.41 -13.78 -19.49
N SER A 285 -5.50 -13.76 -20.25
CA SER A 285 -5.89 -12.64 -21.10
C SER A 285 -6.64 -11.56 -20.29
N ASP A 286 -7.23 -10.57 -20.96
CA ASP A 286 -7.96 -9.44 -20.35
C ASP A 286 -7.14 -8.58 -19.39
N THR A 287 -5.93 -8.25 -19.84
CA THR A 287 -4.98 -7.46 -19.07
C THR A 287 -5.52 -6.07 -18.74
N SER A 288 -5.45 -5.75 -17.46
CA SER A 288 -5.94 -4.50 -16.90
C SER A 288 -4.89 -3.38 -16.99
N SER A 289 -5.31 -2.12 -16.80
CA SER A 289 -4.47 -0.93 -16.92
C SER A 289 -3.38 -0.87 -15.86
N ASP A 290 -3.67 -1.29 -14.64
CA ASP A 290 -2.75 -1.35 -13.50
C ASP A 290 -1.50 -2.20 -13.79
N GLU A 291 -1.64 -3.30 -14.55
CA GLU A 291 -0.51 -4.08 -15.06
C GLU A 291 0.44 -3.22 -15.91
N LEU A 292 -0.13 -2.39 -16.78
CA LEU A 292 0.65 -1.51 -17.65
C LEU A 292 1.31 -0.39 -16.85
N ASP A 293 0.63 0.20 -15.87
CA ASP A 293 1.20 1.23 -14.98
C ASP A 293 2.45 0.71 -14.27
N GLY A 294 2.36 -0.48 -13.67
CA GLY A 294 3.49 -1.16 -13.07
C GLY A 294 4.60 -1.45 -14.07
N HIS A 295 4.26 -2.00 -15.24
CA HIS A 295 5.23 -2.33 -16.28
C HIS A 295 6.01 -1.11 -16.78
N TYR A 296 5.33 -0.01 -17.13
CA TYR A 296 5.99 1.22 -17.59
C TYR A 296 6.79 1.90 -16.48
N PHE A 297 6.32 1.87 -15.22
CA PHE A 297 7.09 2.29 -14.06
C PHE A 297 8.42 1.54 -13.95
N PHE A 298 8.35 0.21 -14.00
CA PHE A 298 9.52 -0.65 -13.92
C PHE A 298 10.46 -0.55 -15.13
N TYR A 299 9.95 -0.61 -16.36
CA TYR A 299 10.80 -0.58 -17.56
C TYR A 299 11.63 0.69 -17.65
N ALA A 300 11.07 1.83 -17.23
CA ALA A 300 11.79 3.09 -17.16
C ALA A 300 12.91 3.06 -16.12
N ALA A 301 12.62 2.58 -14.91
CA ALA A 301 13.63 2.43 -13.85
C ALA A 301 14.74 1.43 -14.26
N TYR A 302 14.39 0.31 -14.90
CA TYR A 302 15.33 -0.68 -15.39
C TYR A 302 16.26 -0.10 -16.48
N TYR A 303 15.68 0.59 -17.45
CA TYR A 303 16.42 1.21 -18.55
C TYR A 303 17.46 2.21 -18.05
N ASP A 304 17.07 3.04 -17.09
CA ASP A 304 17.90 4.14 -16.60
C ASP A 304 18.96 3.70 -15.59
N HIS A 305 18.65 2.72 -14.74
CA HIS A 305 19.49 2.39 -13.59
C HIS A 305 20.26 1.09 -13.74
N VAL A 306 19.71 0.11 -14.46
CA VAL A 306 20.19 -1.29 -14.46
C VAL A 306 20.78 -1.70 -15.81
N ALA A 307 20.17 -1.24 -16.91
CA ALA A 307 20.59 -1.60 -18.27
C ALA A 307 21.89 -0.88 -18.67
N GLU A 308 23.01 -1.60 -18.62
CA GLU A 308 24.35 -1.05 -18.86
C GLU A 308 24.82 -1.18 -20.31
N SER A 309 24.40 -2.25 -20.99
CA SER A 309 24.82 -2.53 -22.38
C SER A 309 23.76 -2.11 -23.39
N ASP A 310 24.18 -1.74 -24.59
CA ASP A 310 23.27 -1.40 -25.69
C ASP A 310 22.37 -2.58 -26.09
N ALA A 311 22.86 -3.81 -25.94
CA ALA A 311 22.07 -5.02 -26.18
C ALA A 311 20.94 -5.18 -25.15
N GLU A 312 21.24 -4.94 -23.87
CA GLU A 312 20.26 -4.97 -22.80
C GLU A 312 19.21 -3.84 -22.95
N ARG A 313 19.68 -2.61 -23.19
CA ARG A 313 18.81 -1.47 -23.52
C ARG A 313 17.98 -1.73 -24.78
N GLY A 314 18.54 -2.43 -25.76
CA GLY A 314 17.85 -2.83 -26.99
C GLY A 314 16.64 -3.72 -26.73
N ARG A 315 16.75 -4.66 -25.79
CA ARG A 315 15.64 -5.51 -25.39
C ARG A 315 14.52 -4.74 -24.68
N VAL A 316 14.87 -3.78 -23.82
CA VAL A 316 13.87 -2.94 -23.15
C VAL A 316 13.15 -2.09 -24.21
N ARG A 317 13.90 -1.50 -25.16
CA ARG A 317 13.33 -0.76 -26.30
C ARG A 317 12.35 -1.60 -27.10
N GLU A 318 12.66 -2.87 -27.35
CA GLU A 318 11.78 -3.77 -28.10
C GLU A 318 10.46 -4.02 -27.36
N VAL A 319 10.50 -4.41 -26.08
CA VAL A 319 9.30 -4.70 -25.29
C VAL A 319 8.40 -3.47 -25.16
N VAL A 320 9.00 -2.32 -24.84
CA VAL A 320 8.28 -1.05 -24.71
C VAL A 320 7.70 -0.62 -26.04
N ARG A 321 8.49 -0.63 -27.13
CA ARG A 321 8.00 -0.29 -28.47
C ARG A 321 6.82 -1.17 -28.88
N ASP A 322 6.95 -2.49 -28.74
CA ASP A 322 5.91 -3.40 -29.18
C ASP A 322 4.60 -3.17 -28.41
N LEU A 323 4.68 -2.94 -27.09
CA LEU A 323 3.50 -2.63 -26.27
C LEU A 323 2.91 -1.25 -26.60
N THR A 324 3.73 -0.22 -26.75
CA THR A 324 3.22 1.12 -27.05
C THR A 324 2.66 1.21 -28.47
N ASP A 325 3.29 0.55 -29.44
CA ASP A 325 2.79 0.45 -30.82
C ASP A 325 1.45 -0.28 -30.84
N HIS A 326 1.30 -1.37 -30.07
CA HIS A 326 0.01 -2.01 -29.89
C HIS A 326 -1.06 -1.01 -29.43
N LEU A 327 -0.79 -0.19 -28.42
CA LEU A 327 -1.77 0.79 -27.95
C LEU A 327 -2.07 1.82 -29.05
N VAL A 328 -1.05 2.43 -29.66
CA VAL A 328 -1.22 3.49 -30.68
C VAL A 328 -1.95 2.97 -31.92
N ASP A 329 -1.61 1.78 -32.40
CA ASP A 329 -2.19 1.19 -33.61
C ASP A 329 -3.66 0.75 -33.42
N HIS A 330 -4.11 0.64 -32.16
CA HIS A 330 -5.48 0.23 -31.81
C HIS A 330 -6.21 1.33 -31.02
N ASP A 331 -6.06 2.58 -31.45
CA ASP A 331 -6.78 3.74 -30.89
C ASP A 331 -6.62 3.85 -29.36
N PHE A 332 -5.39 3.69 -28.90
CA PHE A 332 -4.97 3.71 -27.49
C PHE A 332 -5.67 2.66 -26.63
N CYS A 333 -5.91 1.48 -27.17
CA CYS A 333 -6.49 0.35 -26.44
C CYS A 333 -5.57 -0.86 -26.46
N LEU A 334 -5.57 -1.62 -25.37
CA LEU A 334 -4.97 -2.95 -25.37
C LEU A 334 -6.00 -3.94 -25.95
N VAL A 335 -5.79 -4.42 -27.17
CA VAL A 335 -6.68 -5.35 -27.88
C VAL A 335 -6.23 -6.79 -27.64
N ASP A 336 -7.16 -7.61 -27.19
CA ASP A 336 -6.92 -9.00 -26.82
C ASP A 336 -7.12 -9.95 -28.03
N HIS A 337 -6.91 -11.25 -27.81
CA HIS A 337 -6.99 -12.27 -28.86
C HIS A 337 -8.43 -12.53 -29.36
N ASP A 338 -9.44 -12.02 -28.67
CA ASP A 338 -10.83 -11.99 -29.14
C ASP A 338 -11.09 -10.84 -30.14
N GLY A 339 -10.07 -10.02 -30.42
CA GLY A 339 -10.14 -8.89 -31.34
C GLY A 339 -10.81 -7.65 -30.75
N THR A 340 -11.07 -7.61 -29.44
CA THR A 340 -11.67 -6.46 -28.77
C THR A 340 -10.77 -5.92 -27.65
N PRO A 341 -10.87 -4.63 -27.30
CA PRO A 341 -10.13 -4.08 -26.17
C PRO A 341 -10.37 -4.86 -24.87
N THR A 342 -9.37 -4.91 -23.99
CA THR A 342 -9.54 -5.47 -22.64
C THR A 342 -10.57 -4.67 -21.84
N ARG A 343 -10.97 -5.21 -20.68
CA ARG A 343 -11.94 -4.57 -19.80
C ARG A 343 -11.46 -3.19 -19.39
N TRP A 344 -10.21 -3.04 -18.94
CA TRP A 344 -9.74 -1.82 -18.26
C TRP A 344 -8.69 -1.00 -19.02
N ALA A 345 -7.90 -1.59 -19.93
CA ALA A 345 -6.87 -0.84 -20.68
C ALA A 345 -7.45 -0.18 -21.95
N ARG A 346 -8.32 0.82 -21.71
CA ARG A 346 -8.98 1.67 -22.72
C ARG A 346 -8.62 3.13 -22.49
N PHE A 347 -7.69 3.64 -23.29
CA PHE A 347 -7.14 4.98 -23.11
C PHE A 347 -7.47 5.93 -24.25
N GLY A 348 -8.30 5.50 -25.21
CA GLY A 348 -8.66 6.30 -26.38
C GLY A 348 -9.69 7.40 -26.07
N PRO A 349 -9.66 8.56 -26.78
CA PRO A 349 -10.63 9.64 -26.62
C PRO A 349 -12.09 9.20 -26.75
N GLN A 350 -12.35 8.22 -27.62
CA GLN A 350 -13.69 7.63 -27.84
C GLN A 350 -14.29 7.00 -26.58
N TYR A 351 -13.44 6.59 -25.63
CA TYR A 351 -13.89 6.10 -24.32
C TYR A 351 -13.87 7.23 -23.30
N LEU A 352 -12.71 7.86 -23.09
CA LEU A 352 -12.54 8.75 -21.95
C LEU A 352 -13.32 10.06 -22.09
N ASN A 353 -13.49 10.58 -23.31
CA ASN A 353 -14.16 11.86 -23.56
C ASN A 353 -15.57 11.70 -24.15
N ASP A 354 -15.77 10.71 -25.02
CA ASP A 354 -17.01 10.59 -25.79
C ASP A 354 -18.02 9.60 -25.19
N ASP A 355 -17.58 8.69 -24.33
CA ASP A 355 -18.44 7.69 -23.68
C ASP A 355 -18.66 8.02 -22.19
N PRO A 356 -19.89 8.40 -21.79
CA PRO A 356 -20.17 8.80 -20.42
C PRO A 356 -19.99 7.66 -19.41
N ARG A 357 -19.86 6.39 -19.82
CA ARG A 357 -19.61 5.27 -18.91
C ARG A 357 -18.21 5.30 -18.29
N TRP A 358 -17.25 6.00 -18.92
CA TRP A 358 -15.84 6.00 -18.53
C TRP A 358 -15.41 7.29 -17.83
N TRP A 359 -16.36 8.11 -17.39
CA TRP A 359 -16.04 9.43 -16.83
C TRP A 359 -15.19 9.36 -15.55
N VAL A 360 -15.38 8.31 -14.72
CA VAL A 360 -14.59 8.06 -13.50
C VAL A 360 -13.13 7.78 -13.85
N GLU A 361 -12.93 6.95 -14.88
CA GLU A 361 -11.61 6.53 -15.37
C GLU A 361 -10.86 7.62 -16.16
N ARG A 362 -11.57 8.66 -16.61
CA ARG A 362 -11.05 9.69 -17.53
C ARG A 362 -9.71 10.27 -17.08
N GLY A 363 -9.63 10.69 -15.81
CA GLY A 363 -8.44 11.33 -15.25
C GLY A 363 -7.25 10.37 -15.23
N LEU A 364 -7.44 9.24 -14.57
CA LEU A 364 -6.39 8.24 -14.31
C LEU A 364 -5.87 7.64 -15.61
N ASN A 365 -6.77 7.24 -16.51
CA ASN A 365 -6.36 6.63 -17.77
C ASN A 365 -5.75 7.64 -18.76
N SER A 366 -6.13 8.93 -18.66
CA SER A 366 -5.41 10.00 -19.38
C SER A 366 -3.99 10.20 -18.83
N LEU A 367 -3.81 10.18 -17.51
CA LEU A 367 -2.49 10.22 -16.86
C LEU A 367 -1.64 9.02 -17.28
N SER A 368 -2.22 7.83 -17.27
CA SER A 368 -1.56 6.57 -17.58
C SER A 368 -1.01 6.57 -19.00
N ILE A 369 -1.85 6.81 -20.03
CA ILE A 369 -1.38 6.80 -21.42
C ILE A 369 -0.36 7.90 -21.73
N LEU A 370 -0.49 9.09 -21.13
CA LEU A 370 0.51 10.14 -21.28
C LEU A 370 1.84 9.73 -20.64
N SER A 371 1.81 9.03 -19.51
CA SER A 371 3.02 8.47 -18.87
C SER A 371 3.67 7.40 -19.76
N TYR A 372 2.88 6.49 -20.33
CA TYR A 372 3.38 5.43 -21.22
C TYR A 372 4.06 6.00 -22.46
N LEU A 373 3.44 7.00 -23.10
CA LEU A 373 3.99 7.65 -24.29
C LEU A 373 5.28 8.42 -23.97
N ALA A 374 5.36 9.07 -22.80
CA ALA A 374 6.57 9.75 -22.35
C ALA A 374 7.71 8.76 -22.08
N VAL A 375 7.41 7.63 -21.43
CA VAL A 375 8.38 6.54 -21.21
C VAL A 375 8.83 5.93 -22.55
N ALA A 376 7.90 5.67 -23.47
CA ALA A 376 8.19 5.11 -24.77
C ALA A 376 9.09 6.04 -25.60
N GLU A 377 8.80 7.34 -25.64
CA GLU A 377 9.65 8.33 -26.31
C GLU A 377 11.05 8.36 -25.68
N HIS A 378 11.16 8.36 -24.35
CA HIS A 378 12.45 8.35 -23.63
C HIS A 378 13.29 7.11 -23.94
N ILE A 379 12.69 5.92 -23.82
CA ILE A 379 13.40 4.65 -23.98
C ILE A 379 13.77 4.40 -25.44
N THR A 380 12.84 4.62 -26.37
CA THR A 380 13.02 4.28 -27.78
C THR A 380 13.70 5.37 -28.60
N GLY A 381 13.59 6.63 -28.16
CA GLY A 381 13.99 7.81 -28.93
C GLY A 381 13.07 8.14 -30.11
N ASP A 382 11.95 7.43 -30.28
CA ASP A 382 11.04 7.62 -31.42
C ASP A 382 10.07 8.80 -31.16
N PRO A 383 10.14 9.88 -31.95
CA PRO A 383 9.31 11.06 -31.74
C PRO A 383 7.82 10.83 -31.99
N LYS A 384 7.41 9.70 -32.59
CA LYS A 384 5.98 9.40 -32.84
C LYS A 384 5.17 9.36 -31.55
N TYR A 385 5.75 8.87 -30.44
CA TYR A 385 5.07 8.79 -29.15
C TYR A 385 4.83 10.17 -28.54
N GLY A 386 5.82 11.07 -28.63
CA GLY A 386 5.66 12.48 -28.25
C GLY A 386 4.66 13.21 -29.14
N GLY A 387 4.57 12.84 -30.42
CA GLY A 387 3.52 13.30 -31.34
C GLY A 387 2.13 12.86 -30.91
N ALA A 388 1.95 11.58 -30.58
CA ALA A 388 0.69 11.03 -30.08
C ALA A 388 0.26 11.68 -28.76
N ALA A 389 1.19 11.88 -27.82
CA ALA A 389 0.91 12.56 -26.56
C ALA A 389 0.45 14.01 -26.80
N ARG A 390 1.10 14.73 -27.73
CA ARG A 390 0.69 16.09 -28.10
C ARG A 390 -0.73 16.11 -28.68
N MET A 391 -1.06 15.19 -29.58
CA MET A 391 -2.41 15.07 -30.14
C MET A 391 -3.46 14.86 -29.04
N LEU A 392 -3.23 13.92 -28.12
CA LEU A 392 -4.14 13.68 -26.99
C LEU A 392 -4.31 14.93 -26.11
N ILE A 393 -3.25 15.70 -25.89
CA ILE A 393 -3.28 16.91 -25.07
C ILE A 393 -3.99 18.07 -25.77
N GLU A 394 -3.59 18.37 -27.01
CA GLU A 394 -4.01 19.58 -27.74
C GLU A 394 -5.38 19.41 -28.40
N GLU A 395 -5.70 18.21 -28.88
CA GLU A 395 -6.94 17.94 -29.63
C GLU A 395 -8.02 17.29 -28.75
N HIS A 396 -7.62 16.54 -27.71
CA HIS A 396 -8.56 15.80 -26.86
C HIS A 396 -8.50 16.19 -25.37
N GLY A 397 -7.74 17.22 -25.00
CA GLY A 397 -7.79 17.79 -23.64
C GLY A 397 -7.20 16.89 -22.54
N TYR A 398 -6.37 15.90 -22.87
CA TYR A 398 -5.81 14.98 -21.88
C TYR A 398 -4.96 15.71 -20.84
N GLY A 399 -4.32 16.82 -21.22
CA GLY A 399 -3.58 17.66 -20.27
C GLY A 399 -4.46 18.24 -19.17
N VAL A 400 -5.75 18.49 -19.44
CA VAL A 400 -6.74 18.94 -18.45
C VAL A 400 -7.29 17.75 -17.66
N ASN A 401 -7.54 16.61 -18.30
CA ASN A 401 -7.99 15.39 -17.60
C ASN A 401 -7.05 15.01 -16.45
N VAL A 402 -5.73 15.11 -16.67
CA VAL A 402 -4.70 14.82 -15.65
C VAL A 402 -4.78 15.75 -14.43
N MET A 403 -5.36 16.95 -14.55
CA MET A 403 -5.52 17.86 -13.41
C MET A 403 -6.46 17.31 -12.34
N ASN A 404 -7.31 16.35 -12.69
CA ASN A 404 -8.17 15.63 -11.76
C ASN A 404 -8.00 14.12 -11.99
N PRO A 405 -6.89 13.52 -11.51
CA PRO A 405 -6.49 12.17 -11.88
C PRO A 405 -7.43 11.10 -11.32
N LYS A 406 -8.15 11.38 -10.22
CA LYS A 406 -9.05 10.42 -9.58
C LYS A 406 -10.34 11.11 -9.18
N ALA A 407 -11.47 10.46 -9.46
CA ALA A 407 -12.76 10.93 -8.96
C ALA A 407 -12.88 10.56 -7.48
N GLN A 408 -12.98 11.58 -6.61
CA GLN A 408 -12.99 11.38 -5.16
C GLN A 408 -13.69 12.53 -4.43
N MET A 409 -14.17 12.24 -3.22
CA MET A 409 -14.95 13.11 -2.33
C MET A 409 -14.16 13.48 -1.06
N GLY A 410 -12.84 13.61 -1.19
CA GLY A 410 -11.91 13.98 -0.12
C GLY A 410 -11.09 12.81 0.41
N ILE A 411 -10.42 13.03 1.53
CA ILE A 411 -9.50 12.07 2.16
C ILE A 411 -10.18 10.71 2.38
N GLY A 412 -9.51 9.64 1.95
CA GLY A 412 -9.97 8.26 2.11
C GLY A 412 -11.14 7.85 1.23
N SER A 413 -11.47 8.59 0.18
CA SER A 413 -12.51 8.19 -0.77
C SER A 413 -11.94 7.71 -2.10
N GLY A 414 -12.76 7.02 -2.88
CA GLY A 414 -12.32 6.37 -4.11
C GLY A 414 -11.51 5.10 -3.87
N ASN A 415 -11.19 4.41 -4.95
CA ASN A 415 -10.43 3.16 -4.94
C ASN A 415 -8.94 3.43 -4.68
N GLN A 416 -8.33 2.72 -3.72
CA GLN A 416 -6.92 2.86 -3.36
C GLN A 416 -5.94 2.29 -4.41
N SER A 417 -6.42 1.40 -5.28
CA SER A 417 -5.61 0.91 -6.41
C SER A 417 -5.28 2.05 -7.38
N ASP A 418 -6.23 2.96 -7.58
CA ASP A 418 -6.10 4.10 -8.48
C ASP A 418 -5.00 5.06 -8.02
N ASP A 419 -4.78 5.18 -6.71
CA ASP A 419 -3.71 6.02 -6.15
C ASP A 419 -2.34 5.40 -6.44
N GLU A 420 -2.18 4.10 -6.26
CA GLU A 420 -0.93 3.40 -6.59
C GLU A 420 -0.57 3.56 -8.08
N MET A 421 -1.56 3.41 -8.96
CA MET A 421 -1.43 3.66 -10.40
C MET A 421 -1.03 5.12 -10.69
N ALA A 422 -1.76 6.08 -10.12
CA ALA A 422 -1.52 7.51 -10.36
C ALA A 422 -0.10 7.92 -9.96
N PHE A 423 0.39 7.45 -8.81
CA PHE A 423 1.72 7.83 -8.30
C PHE A 423 2.86 7.24 -9.15
N MET A 424 2.74 5.99 -9.60
CA MET A 424 3.68 5.41 -10.57
C MET A 424 3.69 6.22 -11.88
N CYS A 425 2.52 6.60 -12.38
CA CYS A 425 2.39 7.34 -13.62
C CYS A 425 2.88 8.79 -13.53
N PHE A 426 2.57 9.51 -12.44
CA PHE A 426 3.10 10.86 -12.20
C PHE A 426 4.62 10.87 -12.09
N TYR A 427 5.21 9.90 -11.38
CA TYR A 427 6.65 9.80 -11.22
C TYR A 427 7.37 9.76 -12.58
N ASN A 428 6.89 8.94 -13.50
CA ASN A 428 7.45 8.85 -14.84
C ASN A 428 7.09 10.05 -15.72
N LEU A 429 5.83 10.48 -15.72
CA LEU A 429 5.35 11.55 -16.59
C LEU A 429 6.14 12.85 -16.33
N LEU A 430 6.32 13.23 -15.06
CA LEU A 430 7.04 14.45 -14.71
C LEU A 430 8.54 14.38 -14.99
N ARG A 431 9.11 13.17 -15.06
CA ARG A 431 10.53 12.94 -15.34
C ARG A 431 10.84 13.00 -16.83
N TYR A 432 9.93 12.52 -17.69
CA TYR A 432 10.18 12.38 -19.13
C TYR A 432 9.42 13.37 -20.01
N ALA A 433 8.35 14.01 -19.51
CA ALA A 433 7.67 15.06 -20.26
C ALA A 433 8.65 16.22 -20.57
N LYS A 434 8.55 16.74 -21.80
CA LYS A 434 9.46 17.79 -22.32
C LYS A 434 8.84 19.19 -22.29
N ASN A 435 7.52 19.30 -22.19
CA ASN A 435 6.81 20.57 -22.22
C ASN A 435 6.67 21.15 -20.80
N GLU A 436 7.41 22.22 -20.50
CA GLU A 436 7.40 22.83 -19.17
C GLU A 436 6.04 23.39 -18.73
N PRO A 437 5.25 24.10 -19.58
CA PRO A 437 3.90 24.52 -19.19
C PRO A 437 3.01 23.37 -18.69
N TRP A 438 3.01 22.23 -19.38
CA TRP A 438 2.25 21.05 -18.93
C TRP A 438 2.85 20.42 -17.68
N ARG A 439 4.18 20.31 -17.57
CA ARG A 439 4.83 19.80 -16.35
C ARG A 439 4.51 20.64 -15.12
N ASN A 440 4.47 21.96 -15.25
CA ASN A 440 4.07 22.86 -14.16
C ASN A 440 2.65 22.52 -13.65
N ASN A 441 1.70 22.34 -14.57
CA ASN A 441 0.32 21.98 -14.23
C ASN A 441 0.22 20.58 -13.61
N TRP A 442 0.88 19.59 -14.20
CA TRP A 442 0.84 18.21 -13.70
C TRP A 442 1.61 18.03 -12.39
N ARG A 443 2.62 18.86 -12.11
CA ARG A 443 3.27 18.87 -10.80
C ARG A 443 2.30 19.36 -9.72
N PHE A 444 1.47 20.36 -10.04
CA PHE A 444 0.38 20.77 -9.15
C PHE A 444 -0.71 19.70 -9.04
N ALA A 445 -1.07 19.01 -10.12
CA ALA A 445 -2.01 17.89 -10.07
C ALA A 445 -1.49 16.76 -9.16
N PHE A 446 -0.19 16.45 -9.25
CA PHE A 446 0.45 15.47 -8.37
C PHE A 446 0.45 15.94 -6.92
N HIS A 447 0.73 17.22 -6.66
CA HIS A 447 0.62 17.81 -5.32
C HIS A 447 -0.80 17.70 -4.76
N ALA A 448 -1.83 18.00 -5.57
CA ALA A 448 -3.22 17.93 -5.14
C ALA A 448 -3.66 16.49 -4.82
N ALA A 449 -3.26 15.52 -5.65
CA ALA A 449 -3.48 14.10 -5.37
C ALA A 449 -2.75 13.68 -4.09
N TRP A 450 -1.46 14.02 -3.97
CA TRP A 450 -0.67 13.71 -2.78
C TRP A 450 -1.19 14.38 -1.50
N ALA A 451 -1.73 15.59 -1.57
CA ALA A 451 -2.30 16.26 -0.41
C ALA A 451 -3.54 15.56 0.15
N LEU A 452 -4.24 14.77 -0.67
CA LEU A 452 -5.37 13.94 -0.24
C LEU A 452 -4.90 12.60 0.34
N GLU A 453 -3.79 12.07 -0.16
CA GLU A 453 -3.21 10.78 0.26
C GLU A 453 -2.17 10.88 1.39
N GLN A 454 -1.63 12.07 1.68
CA GLN A 454 -0.67 12.26 2.77
C GLN A 454 -1.15 11.72 4.15
N PRO A 455 -2.46 11.75 4.52
CA PRO A 455 -2.92 11.21 5.80
C PRO A 455 -2.82 9.68 5.88
N GLU A 456 -2.63 8.98 4.75
CA GLU A 456 -2.41 7.55 4.70
C GLU A 456 -0.99 7.13 5.12
N ARG A 457 -0.06 8.10 5.22
CA ARG A 457 1.33 7.91 5.64
C ARG A 457 2.07 6.87 4.81
N ASN A 458 1.71 6.75 3.54
CA ASN A 458 2.31 5.81 2.62
C ASN A 458 3.70 6.31 2.18
N PRO A 459 4.79 5.59 2.51
CA PRO A 459 6.14 6.02 2.18
C PRO A 459 6.40 6.02 0.67
N PHE A 460 5.76 5.14 -0.11
CA PHE A 460 5.91 5.15 -1.57
C PHE A 460 5.35 6.45 -2.15
N PHE A 461 4.15 6.82 -1.71
CA PHE A 461 3.48 8.03 -2.18
C PHE A 461 4.27 9.29 -1.81
N ASN A 462 4.71 9.37 -0.56
CA ASN A 462 5.50 10.48 -0.07
C ASN A 462 6.86 10.62 -0.79
N PHE A 463 7.59 9.52 -0.99
CA PHE A 463 8.88 9.55 -1.70
C PHE A 463 8.71 9.87 -3.18
N ALA A 464 7.70 9.31 -3.84
CA ALA A 464 7.40 9.60 -5.23
C ALA A 464 7.06 11.09 -5.43
N PHE A 465 6.19 11.67 -4.60
CA PHE A 465 5.87 13.09 -4.68
C PHE A 465 7.07 13.98 -4.33
N ALA A 466 7.79 13.68 -3.24
CA ALA A 466 8.95 14.46 -2.83
C ALA A 466 10.02 14.56 -3.94
N SER A 467 10.18 13.51 -4.76
CA SER A 467 11.15 13.50 -5.87
C SER A 467 10.85 14.52 -6.97
N ALA A 468 9.58 14.96 -7.06
CA ALA A 468 9.10 15.91 -8.08
C ALA A 468 8.64 17.26 -7.50
N GLY A 469 8.25 17.29 -6.21
CA GLY A 469 7.63 18.43 -5.54
C GLY A 469 8.54 19.18 -4.56
N ALA A 470 9.60 18.56 -4.03
CA ALA A 470 10.47 19.21 -3.06
C ALA A 470 11.20 20.43 -3.67
N GLY A 471 11.03 21.60 -3.05
CA GLY A 471 11.54 22.89 -3.51
C GLY A 471 10.86 23.42 -4.77
N ALA A 472 9.75 22.82 -5.21
CA ALA A 472 9.08 23.22 -6.43
C ALA A 472 8.01 24.29 -6.18
N THR A 473 7.82 25.13 -7.20
CA THR A 473 6.72 26.08 -7.27
C THR A 473 5.74 25.70 -8.39
N TYR A 474 4.48 26.04 -8.18
CA TYR A 474 3.45 26.06 -9.20
C TYR A 474 3.16 27.51 -9.57
N THR A 475 3.28 27.82 -10.86
CA THR A 475 3.00 29.16 -11.40
C THR A 475 1.70 29.12 -12.19
N ASN A 476 0.78 30.04 -11.90
CA ASN A 476 -0.46 30.22 -12.65
C ASN A 476 -0.74 31.70 -12.90
N ALA A 477 -1.91 32.02 -13.48
CA ALA A 477 -2.30 33.39 -13.82
C ALA A 477 -2.37 34.36 -12.61
N TYR A 478 -2.42 33.83 -11.38
CA TYR A 478 -2.54 34.60 -10.14
C TYR A 478 -1.22 34.71 -9.37
N GLY A 479 -0.17 34.01 -9.79
CA GLY A 479 1.16 34.07 -9.18
C GLY A 479 1.79 32.70 -8.96
N GLU A 480 2.78 32.66 -8.07
CA GLU A 480 3.54 31.46 -7.72
C GLU A 480 3.14 30.95 -6.33
N THR A 481 3.01 29.63 -6.19
CA THR A 481 2.71 28.96 -4.93
C THR A 481 3.70 27.82 -4.71
N ALA A 482 4.33 27.77 -3.53
CA ALA A 482 5.18 26.64 -3.16
C ALA A 482 4.31 25.38 -2.97
N ILE A 483 4.79 24.24 -3.47
CA ILE A 483 4.09 22.95 -3.41
C ILE A 483 4.94 21.87 -2.72
N ASP A 484 5.75 22.29 -1.76
CA ASP A 484 6.58 21.39 -0.97
C ASP A 484 5.75 20.33 -0.24
N PRO A 485 6.30 19.12 -0.04
CA PRO A 485 5.78 18.19 0.96
C PRO A 485 5.68 18.85 2.34
N TRP A 486 4.66 18.49 3.12
CA TRP A 486 4.41 19.06 4.44
C TRP A 486 5.50 18.64 5.43
N GLN A 487 5.86 19.47 6.41
CA GLN A 487 7.08 19.29 7.22
C GLN A 487 7.29 17.89 7.83
N GLY A 488 6.24 17.18 8.24
CA GLY A 488 6.34 15.85 8.87
C GLY A 488 6.29 14.66 7.90
N TRP A 489 6.22 14.87 6.59
CA TRP A 489 6.07 13.82 5.58
C TRP A 489 7.11 12.70 5.71
N LEU A 490 8.37 13.08 6.01
CA LEU A 490 9.47 12.14 6.15
C LEU A 490 9.37 11.35 7.46
N ALA A 491 8.97 12.00 8.55
CA ALA A 491 8.79 11.34 9.84
C ALA A 491 7.69 10.27 9.76
N ASP A 492 6.57 10.61 9.14
CA ASP A 492 5.45 9.68 8.92
C ASP A 492 5.86 8.50 8.03
N SER A 493 6.59 8.76 6.95
CA SER A 493 7.12 7.70 6.07
C SER A 493 8.05 6.73 6.80
N LEU A 494 8.96 7.27 7.63
CA LEU A 494 9.89 6.45 8.42
C LEU A 494 9.18 5.69 9.55
N GLU A 495 8.14 6.27 10.13
CA GLU A 495 7.30 5.59 11.12
C GLU A 495 6.59 4.38 10.50
N THR A 496 5.97 4.54 9.33
CA THR A 496 5.34 3.42 8.59
C THR A 496 6.34 2.32 8.27
N LEU A 497 7.54 2.65 7.76
CA LEU A 497 8.57 1.64 7.48
C LEU A 497 9.02 0.91 8.76
N ARG A 498 9.18 1.62 9.88
CA ARG A 498 9.54 1.00 11.17
C ARG A 498 8.43 0.08 11.69
N GLY A 499 7.18 0.51 11.61
CA GLY A 499 6.00 -0.25 12.06
C GLY A 499 5.71 -1.50 11.25
N PHE A 500 6.14 -1.55 9.98
CA PHE A 500 5.78 -2.63 9.05
C PHE A 500 5.95 -4.05 9.65
N PRO A 501 4.93 -4.92 9.69
CA PRO A 501 5.02 -6.20 10.38
C PRO A 501 6.00 -7.16 9.67
N LEU A 502 6.86 -7.85 10.44
CA LEU A 502 7.75 -8.89 9.90
C LEU A 502 6.98 -10.14 9.46
N ASP A 503 5.87 -10.47 10.14
CA ASP A 503 5.11 -11.69 9.85
C ASP A 503 4.45 -11.65 8.46
N ARG A 504 3.98 -10.46 8.03
CA ARG A 504 3.24 -10.23 6.79
C ARG A 504 2.03 -11.16 6.60
N VAL A 505 1.53 -11.73 7.69
CA VAL A 505 0.40 -12.65 7.66
C VAL A 505 -0.89 -11.82 7.72
N ASN A 506 -1.91 -12.23 6.95
CA ASN A 506 -3.25 -11.63 6.93
C ASN A 506 -4.06 -11.92 8.21
N TRP A 507 -3.52 -11.58 9.38
CA TRP A 507 -4.27 -11.71 10.62
C TRP A 507 -5.55 -10.86 10.57
N PRO A 508 -6.67 -11.35 11.16
CA PRO A 508 -7.84 -10.52 11.35
C PRO A 508 -7.53 -9.40 12.33
N HIS A 509 -8.14 -8.24 12.10
CA HIS A 509 -8.01 -7.07 12.95
C HIS A 509 -9.37 -6.43 13.15
N ARG A 510 -9.64 -5.94 14.37
CA ARG A 510 -10.81 -5.10 14.66
C ARG A 510 -10.37 -3.85 15.40
N ASN A 511 -10.80 -2.70 14.91
CA ASN A 511 -10.53 -1.39 15.51
C ASN A 511 -11.79 -0.55 15.69
N SER A 512 -12.93 -0.96 15.13
CA SER A 512 -14.16 -0.16 15.12
C SER A 512 -14.76 0.09 16.52
N HIS A 513 -14.37 -0.71 17.52
CA HIS A 513 -14.72 -0.55 18.93
C HIS A 513 -13.86 0.46 19.68
N ARG A 514 -12.74 0.91 19.10
CA ARG A 514 -11.87 1.91 19.70
C ARG A 514 -12.58 3.26 19.80
N LEU A 515 -12.37 3.94 20.93
CA LEU A 515 -12.99 5.22 21.23
C LEU A 515 -12.13 6.41 20.80
N ASP A 516 -10.85 6.19 20.50
CA ASP A 516 -9.87 7.20 20.07
C ASP A 516 -9.89 7.46 18.55
N LEU A 517 -10.93 7.00 17.85
CA LEU A 517 -11.02 7.08 16.39
C LEU A 517 -12.16 8.00 15.93
N ARG A 518 -11.95 8.64 14.79
CA ARG A 518 -12.96 9.42 14.07
C ARG A 518 -13.45 8.63 12.88
N ARG A 519 -14.78 8.48 12.76
CA ARG A 519 -15.42 7.88 11.58
C ARG A 519 -15.28 8.78 10.37
N LEU A 520 -15.07 8.17 9.20
CA LEU A 520 -15.24 8.89 7.95
C LEU A 520 -16.75 9.09 7.69
N PRO A 521 -17.18 10.27 7.21
CA PRO A 521 -18.55 10.48 6.77
C PRO A 521 -18.89 9.54 5.60
N PRO A 522 -20.16 9.10 5.45
CA PRO A 522 -20.56 8.19 4.39
C PRO A 522 -20.27 8.67 2.95
N GLN A 523 -20.11 9.99 2.75
CA GLN A 523 -19.75 10.57 1.45
C GLN A 523 -18.31 10.26 1.03
N GLN A 524 -17.45 9.87 1.97
CA GLN A 524 -16.07 9.50 1.70
C GLN A 524 -15.96 8.00 1.45
N SER A 525 -16.84 7.44 0.62
CA SER A 525 -16.88 6.02 0.31
C SER A 525 -15.75 5.58 -0.63
N ARG A 526 -15.38 4.29 -0.60
CA ARG A 526 -14.44 3.73 -1.60
C ARG A 526 -15.04 3.73 -2.99
N ASP A 527 -16.30 3.32 -3.12
CA ASP A 527 -17.05 3.42 -4.36
C ASP A 527 -17.91 4.69 -4.32
N LEU A 528 -17.84 5.52 -5.35
CA LEU A 528 -18.61 6.77 -5.43
C LEU A 528 -20.13 6.54 -5.52
N ALA A 529 -20.56 5.36 -5.96
CA ALA A 529 -21.96 4.99 -6.13
C ALA A 529 -22.51 4.16 -4.97
N ASP A 530 -21.66 3.41 -4.28
CA ASP A 530 -22.09 2.47 -3.24
C ASP A 530 -21.57 2.84 -1.84
N PRO A 531 -22.43 2.80 -0.81
CA PRO A 531 -21.98 3.02 0.55
C PRO A 531 -21.08 1.86 0.99
N ASP A 532 -20.02 2.19 1.75
CA ASP A 532 -19.15 1.16 2.29
C ASP A 532 -19.91 0.25 3.27
N PRO A 533 -19.82 -1.08 3.12
CA PRO A 533 -20.43 -2.01 4.07
C PRO A 533 -19.68 -2.03 5.41
N GLU A 534 -18.37 -1.77 5.36
CA GLU A 534 -17.48 -1.90 6.51
C GLU A 534 -17.26 -0.57 7.26
N PRO A 535 -16.99 -0.64 8.58
CA PRO A 535 -16.65 0.53 9.37
C PRO A 535 -15.36 1.21 8.91
N ARG A 536 -15.43 2.48 8.51
CA ARG A 536 -14.26 3.27 8.11
C ARG A 536 -13.96 4.45 9.04
N GLY A 537 -12.68 4.77 9.20
CA GLY A 537 -12.22 5.82 10.11
C GLY A 537 -10.71 5.93 10.22
N GLY A 538 -10.27 6.89 11.01
CA GLY A 538 -8.86 7.12 11.30
C GLY A 538 -8.67 7.71 12.69
N ARG A 539 -7.43 8.06 13.00
CA ARG A 539 -7.02 8.71 14.24
C ARG A 539 -7.62 10.12 14.34
N LEU A 540 -7.66 10.67 15.55
CA LEU A 540 -8.14 12.05 15.80
C LEU A 540 -7.28 13.13 15.11
N ASP A 541 -6.02 12.85 14.80
CA ASP A 541 -5.15 13.75 14.02
C ASP A 541 -5.45 13.74 12.52
N GLY A 542 -6.45 12.98 12.08
CA GLY A 542 -6.88 12.87 10.70
C GLY A 542 -6.09 11.86 9.87
N GLY A 543 -5.08 11.20 10.45
CA GLY A 543 -4.31 10.16 9.79
C GLY A 543 -4.91 8.76 9.97
N VAL A 544 -4.42 7.81 9.19
CA VAL A 544 -4.79 6.40 9.30
C VAL A 544 -4.16 5.72 10.51
N LEU A 545 -4.67 4.54 10.89
CA LEU A 545 -4.04 3.71 11.92
C LEU A 545 -2.59 3.34 11.53
N PRO A 546 -1.65 3.26 12.49
CA PRO A 546 -0.31 2.74 12.22
C PRO A 546 -0.38 1.36 11.56
N VAL A 547 0.53 1.07 10.64
CA VAL A 547 0.52 -0.18 9.85
C VAL A 547 0.54 -1.45 10.70
N GLU A 548 1.10 -1.37 11.90
CA GLU A 548 1.17 -2.46 12.86
C GLU A 548 -0.13 -2.70 13.67
N GLU A 549 -1.09 -1.78 13.59
CA GLU A 549 -2.41 -1.83 14.26
C GLU A 549 -3.57 -2.13 13.31
N ARG A 550 -3.27 -2.39 12.04
CA ARG A 550 -4.26 -2.67 11.02
C ARG A 550 -3.85 -3.84 10.14
N HIS A 551 -4.82 -4.32 9.37
CA HIS A 551 -4.52 -5.20 8.26
C HIS A 551 -3.72 -4.46 7.19
N PHE A 552 -2.74 -5.14 6.62
CA PHE A 552 -1.93 -4.58 5.55
C PHE A 552 -1.34 -5.70 4.70
N ASN A 553 -1.63 -5.66 3.40
CA ASN A 553 -1.11 -6.61 2.42
C ASN A 553 -0.37 -5.86 1.28
N HIS A 554 -1.09 -4.96 0.61
CA HIS A 554 -0.61 -4.13 -0.50
C HIS A 554 -0.97 -2.65 -0.27
N TRP A 555 -0.32 -1.71 -0.99
CA TRP A 555 -0.67 -0.28 -0.85
C TRP A 555 -2.03 0.08 -1.43
N ASN A 556 -2.61 -0.80 -2.27
CA ASN A 556 -3.99 -0.70 -2.72
C ASN A 556 -5.04 -1.25 -1.72
N THR A 557 -4.61 -1.71 -0.54
CA THR A 557 -5.52 -2.08 0.55
C THR A 557 -6.04 -0.81 1.21
N ASP A 558 -7.36 -0.69 1.40
CA ASP A 558 -7.98 0.47 2.04
C ASP A 558 -7.45 0.68 3.48
N PRO A 559 -6.66 1.74 3.72
CA PRO A 559 -6.04 1.99 5.01
C PRO A 559 -7.02 2.57 6.05
N TRP A 560 -8.24 2.94 5.63
CA TRP A 560 -9.29 3.52 6.46
C TRP A 560 -10.30 2.49 6.96
N GLU A 561 -10.30 1.28 6.41
CA GLU A 561 -11.10 0.16 6.90
C GLU A 561 -10.63 -0.24 8.31
N LEU A 562 -11.53 -0.17 9.30
CA LEU A 562 -11.17 -0.38 10.71
C LEU A 562 -11.16 -1.86 11.09
N ASP A 563 -12.06 -2.64 10.48
CA ASP A 563 -12.23 -4.07 10.75
C ASP A 563 -11.97 -4.84 9.46
N TYR A 564 -11.04 -5.79 9.51
CA TYR A 564 -10.62 -6.53 8.32
C TYR A 564 -10.72 -8.04 8.53
N GLY A 565 -11.29 -8.73 7.55
CA GLY A 565 -11.41 -10.18 7.53
C GLY A 565 -10.09 -10.86 7.16
N GLY A 566 -9.54 -11.64 8.08
CA GLY A 566 -8.30 -12.40 7.86
C GLY A 566 -8.38 -13.78 8.52
N ASP A 567 -7.75 -14.78 7.90
CA ASP A 567 -7.70 -16.16 8.42
C ASP A 567 -6.29 -16.58 8.87
N GLY A 568 -5.32 -15.68 8.74
CA GLY A 568 -3.90 -15.94 9.02
C GLY A 568 -3.25 -16.91 8.04
N ARG A 569 -3.92 -17.29 6.95
CA ARG A 569 -3.42 -18.29 5.97
C ARG A 569 -2.86 -17.65 4.70
N THR A 570 -2.75 -16.34 4.61
CA THR A 570 -2.09 -15.66 3.48
C THR A 570 -0.83 -14.98 3.97
N LEU A 571 0.25 -15.17 3.22
CA LEU A 571 1.53 -14.49 3.43
C LEU A 571 1.78 -13.50 2.28
N ALA A 572 1.81 -12.20 2.62
CA ALA A 572 2.07 -11.13 1.67
C ALA A 572 3.52 -11.14 1.16
N SER A 573 3.76 -10.56 -0.03
CA SER A 573 5.06 -10.60 -0.71
C SER A 573 6.16 -9.78 -0.03
N GLY A 574 5.82 -8.70 0.69
CA GLY A 574 6.80 -7.77 1.29
C GLY A 574 7.35 -6.71 0.34
N THR A 575 7.01 -6.76 -0.96
CA THR A 575 7.37 -5.77 -1.98
C THR A 575 7.03 -4.33 -1.56
N VAL A 576 5.88 -4.18 -0.90
CA VAL A 576 5.35 -2.93 -0.35
C VAL A 576 6.25 -2.25 0.68
N PHE A 577 7.13 -2.98 1.37
CA PHE A 577 8.19 -2.37 2.17
C PHE A 577 9.42 -2.03 1.32
N LEU A 578 9.84 -2.98 0.47
CA LEU A 578 11.11 -2.91 -0.27
C LEU A 578 11.14 -1.77 -1.28
N LEU A 579 10.07 -1.60 -2.06
CA LEU A 579 9.97 -0.52 -3.05
C LEU A 579 10.20 0.87 -2.43
N PRO A 580 9.41 1.33 -1.43
CA PRO A 580 9.63 2.63 -0.83
C PRO A 580 10.94 2.72 -0.05
N TYR A 581 11.40 1.65 0.60
CA TYR A 581 12.68 1.65 1.29
C TYR A 581 13.84 1.94 0.33
N TYR A 582 13.93 1.19 -0.78
CA TYR A 582 14.97 1.37 -1.78
C TYR A 582 14.83 2.68 -2.57
N MET A 583 13.60 3.12 -2.85
CA MET A 583 13.34 4.44 -3.42
C MET A 583 13.84 5.57 -2.49
N GLY A 584 13.62 5.43 -1.18
CA GLY A 584 14.11 6.35 -0.16
C GLY A 584 15.63 6.41 -0.09
N LEU A 585 16.33 5.28 -0.26
CA LEU A 585 17.80 5.26 -0.39
C LEU A 585 18.26 5.95 -1.67
N TYR A 586 17.62 5.66 -2.81
CA TYR A 586 17.99 6.20 -4.11
C TYR A 586 17.88 7.72 -4.18
N HIS A 587 16.77 8.28 -3.66
CA HIS A 587 16.57 9.74 -3.61
C HIS A 587 17.25 10.42 -2.42
N GLY A 588 17.93 9.67 -1.55
CA GLY A 588 18.69 10.21 -0.41
C GLY A 588 17.82 10.66 0.78
N TYR A 589 16.57 10.21 0.86
CA TYR A 589 15.68 10.44 2.02
C TYR A 589 16.02 9.54 3.20
N ILE A 590 16.62 8.38 2.91
CA ILE A 590 17.14 7.43 3.89
C ILE A 590 18.65 7.32 3.67
N ALA A 591 19.41 7.40 4.74
CA ALA A 591 20.87 7.23 4.67
C ALA A 591 21.23 5.78 4.27
N LEU A 592 22.29 5.64 3.47
CA LEU A 592 22.86 4.33 3.18
C LEU A 592 23.37 3.65 4.47
N PRO A 593 23.27 2.30 4.56
CA PRO A 593 23.57 1.54 5.78
C PRO A 593 24.98 1.69 6.36
#